data_AF-A0A143TNV9-F1
#
_entry.id   AF-A0A143TNV9-F1
#
_cell.length_a   1.000
_cell.length_b   1.000
_cell.length_c   1.000
_cell.angle_alpha   90.00
_cell.angle_beta   90.00
_cell.angle_gamma   90.00
#
_symmetry.space_group_name_H-M   'P 1'
#
loop_
_entity.id
_entity.type
_entity.pdbx_description
1 polymer ?
#
loop_
_entity_poly.entity_id
_entity_poly.type
_entity_poly.pdbx_seq_one_letter_code
_entity_poly.pdbx_strand_id
1 'polypeptide(L)'
;YSDIPEESTLTDVEQFLEPLELCYRSLCACGDRVIADGSLLDFLRQVSTFGLCLVRLDIRQESDRHIDVLDAITTYLGIGSYREWSEECRQEWLLSELNGKRPL
;
A
#
# COMPACT_ATOMS: atom_id res chain seq x y z
N TYR A 1 10.06 16.96 11.52
CA TYR A 1 11.00 15.92 11.09
C TYR A 1 11.55 15.28 12.35
N SER A 2 11.55 13.94 12.40
CA SER A 2 12.12 13.18 13.51
C SER A 2 13.64 13.15 13.37
N ASP A 3 14.36 13.23 14.49
CA ASP A 3 15.83 13.08 14.51
C ASP A 3 16.27 11.60 14.46
N ILE A 4 15.31 10.67 14.43
CA ILE A 4 15.56 9.22 14.38
C ILE A 4 15.78 8.80 12.91
N PRO A 5 16.95 8.23 12.57
CA PRO A 5 17.22 7.71 11.22
C PRO A 5 16.27 6.58 10.84
N GLU A 6 15.86 6.52 9.58
CA GLU A 6 14.93 5.50 9.07
C GLU A 6 15.51 4.09 9.16
N GLU A 7 16.83 3.93 9.04
CA GLU A 7 17.51 2.64 9.19
C GLU A 7 17.43 2.09 10.63
N SER A 8 17.04 2.93 11.59
CA SER A 8 16.83 2.55 12.99
C SER A 8 15.36 2.36 13.36
N THR A 9 14.46 2.39 12.38
CA THR A 9 13.02 2.18 12.57
C THR A 9 12.53 0.96 11.80
N LEU A 10 11.26 0.60 12.03
CA LEU A 10 10.56 -0.41 11.25
C LEU A 10 9.79 0.29 10.13
N THR A 11 10.17 0.02 8.89
CA THR A 11 9.51 0.56 7.69
C THR A 11 8.63 -0.47 7.00
N ASP A 12 8.92 -1.74 7.23
CA ASP A 12 8.16 -2.87 6.72
C ASP A 12 7.82 -3.86 7.84
N VAL A 13 6.67 -4.52 7.75
CA VAL A 13 6.22 -5.46 8.78
C VAL A 13 7.09 -6.71 8.85
N GLU A 14 7.74 -7.12 7.76
CA GLU A 14 8.64 -8.28 7.71
C GLU A 14 9.88 -8.06 8.59
N GLN A 15 10.40 -6.82 8.66
CA GLN A 15 11.50 -6.47 9.56
C GLN A 15 11.14 -6.73 11.03
N PHE A 16 9.85 -6.62 11.36
CA PHE A 16 9.36 -6.90 12.70
C PHE A 16 9.05 -8.38 12.94
N LEU A 17 8.50 -9.06 11.93
CA LEU A 17 8.11 -10.47 12.01
C LEU A 17 9.31 -11.42 12.00
N GLU A 18 10.35 -11.14 11.20
CA GLU A 18 11.53 -12.00 11.05
C GLU A 18 12.14 -12.45 12.39
N PRO A 19 12.47 -11.54 13.34
CA PRO A 19 13.03 -11.96 14.63
C PRO A 19 12.04 -12.74 15.50
N LEU A 20 10.74 -12.44 15.41
CA LEU A 20 9.69 -13.16 16.16
C LEU A 20 9.52 -14.59 15.66
N GLU A 21 9.52 -14.77 14.34
CA GLU A 21 9.45 -16.08 13.69
C GLU A 21 10.72 -16.90 13.93
N LEU A 22 11.89 -16.26 14.00
CA LEU A 22 13.13 -16.92 14.41
C LEU A 22 13.01 -17.51 15.82
N CYS A 23 12.55 -16.71 16.79
CA CYS A 23 12.30 -17.18 18.15
C CYS A 23 11.28 -18.32 18.20
N TYR A 24 10.18 -18.21 17.46
CA TYR A 24 9.13 -19.22 17.41
C TYR A 24 9.67 -20.56 16.88
N ARG A 25 10.41 -20.53 15.76
CA ARG A 25 11.04 -21.72 15.17
C ARG A 25 12.07 -22.33 16.11
N SER A 26 12.88 -21.52 16.79
CA SER A 26 13.88 -21.99 17.75
C SER A 26 13.23 -22.72 18.92
N LEU A 27 12.20 -22.13 19.53
CA LEU A 27 11.47 -22.76 20.65
C LEU A 27 10.82 -24.07 20.23
N CYS A 28 10.18 -24.09 19.05
CA CYS A 28 9.62 -25.33 18.52
C CYS A 28 10.68 -26.42 18.29
N ALA A 29 11.87 -26.06 17.80
CA ALA A 29 12.95 -27.00 17.55
C ALA A 29 13.56 -27.56 18.84
N CYS A 30 13.59 -26.80 19.93
CA CYS A 30 14.09 -27.23 21.24
C CYS A 30 13.06 -28.01 22.08
N GLY A 31 11.84 -28.22 21.58
CA GLY A 31 10.76 -28.93 22.29
C GLY A 31 9.88 -28.01 23.16
N ASP A 32 10.14 -26.71 23.18
CA ASP A 32 9.44 -25.70 23.97
C ASP A 32 8.22 -25.09 23.23
N ARG A 33 7.54 -25.89 22.40
CA ARG A 33 6.38 -25.42 21.63
C ARG A 33 5.27 -24.85 22.52
N VAL A 34 5.06 -25.41 23.71
CA VAL A 34 4.06 -24.89 24.66
C VAL A 34 4.36 -23.44 25.05
N ILE A 35 5.63 -23.05 25.13
CA ILE A 35 6.05 -21.66 25.37
C ILE A 35 5.85 -20.83 24.10
N ALA A 36 6.25 -21.36 22.94
CA ALA A 36 6.10 -20.69 21.64
C ALA A 36 4.63 -20.34 21.32
N ASP A 37 3.71 -21.27 21.62
CA ASP A 37 2.28 -21.14 21.37
C ASP A 37 1.55 -20.27 22.41
N GLY A 38 2.26 -19.73 23.40
CA GLY A 38 1.74 -18.76 24.36
C GLY A 38 1.79 -17.33 23.83
N SER A 39 2.35 -16.41 24.63
CA SER A 39 2.37 -14.97 24.31
C SER A 39 3.09 -14.62 23.02
N LEU A 40 4.07 -15.43 22.59
CA LEU A 40 4.78 -15.20 21.33
C LEU A 40 3.86 -15.40 20.12
N LEU A 41 3.06 -16.48 20.11
CA LEU A 41 2.08 -16.72 19.05
C LEU A 41 0.98 -15.66 19.03
N ASP A 42 0.53 -15.20 20.20
CA ASP A 42 -0.42 -14.09 20.28
C ASP A 42 0.18 -12.80 19.70
N PHE A 43 1.45 -12.51 19.99
CA PHE A 43 2.13 -11.34 19.46
C PHE A 43 2.35 -11.43 17.95
N LEU A 44 2.76 -12.59 17.43
CA LEU A 44 2.84 -12.84 15.98
C LEU A 44 1.48 -12.58 15.30
N ARG A 45 0.38 -13.09 15.87
CA ARG A 45 -0.97 -12.84 15.34
C ARG A 45 -1.34 -11.37 15.37
N GLN A 46 -0.98 -10.64 16.42
CA GLN A 46 -1.22 -9.20 16.53
C GLN A 46 -0.47 -8.43 15.44
N VAL A 47 0.83 -8.69 15.27
CA VAL A 47 1.64 -8.04 14.24
C VAL A 47 1.09 -8.37 12.84
N SER A 48 0.72 -9.63 12.56
CA SER A 48 0.12 -10.00 11.28
C SER A 48 -1.26 -9.39 11.04
N THR A 49 -2.03 -9.11 12.10
CA THR A 49 -3.38 -8.54 11.99
C THR A 49 -3.35 -7.02 11.83
N PHE A 50 -2.51 -6.34 12.63
CA PHE A 50 -2.50 -4.89 12.77
C PHE A 50 -1.35 -4.23 12.00
N GLY A 51 -0.28 -4.96 11.72
CA GLY A 51 0.93 -4.43 11.11
C GLY A 51 1.51 -3.26 11.91
N LEU A 52 2.13 -2.32 11.21
CA LEU A 52 2.70 -1.11 11.81
C LEU A 52 1.68 0.03 11.96
N CYS A 53 0.53 -0.06 11.29
CA CYS A 53 -0.43 1.04 11.18
C CYS A 53 -1.75 0.82 11.93
N LEU A 54 -1.94 -0.35 12.57
CA LEU A 54 -3.17 -0.83 13.21
C LEU A 54 -4.34 -1.06 12.23
N VAL A 55 -4.68 -0.04 11.46
CA VAL A 55 -5.76 -0.05 10.47
C VAL A 55 -5.24 0.59 9.19
N ARG A 56 -5.84 0.18 8.06
CA ARG A 56 -5.59 0.85 6.77
C ARG A 56 -6.53 2.04 6.65
N LEU A 57 -6.00 3.16 6.20
CA LEU A 57 -6.79 4.35 5.92
C LEU A 57 -7.33 4.27 4.49
N ASP A 58 -8.65 4.19 4.37
CA ASP A 58 -9.30 4.25 3.07
C ASP A 58 -9.33 5.70 2.56
N ILE A 59 -8.81 5.92 1.35
CA ILE A 59 -8.90 7.21 0.66
C ILE A 59 -10.08 7.18 -0.29
N ARG A 60 -10.99 8.16 -0.14
CA ARG A 60 -12.20 8.27 -0.97
C ARG A 60 -12.36 9.69 -1.51
N GLN A 61 -12.68 9.78 -2.79
CA GLN A 61 -12.96 11.03 -3.49
C GLN A 61 -14.08 10.79 -4.53
N GLU A 62 -14.87 11.82 -4.83
CA GLU A 62 -15.95 11.74 -5.82
C GLU A 62 -15.41 11.71 -7.25
N SER A 63 -16.11 11.00 -8.15
CA SER A 63 -15.66 10.79 -9.54
C SER A 63 -15.48 12.10 -10.30
N ASP A 64 -16.36 13.08 -10.09
CA ASP A 64 -16.32 14.37 -10.80
C ASP A 64 -15.02 15.15 -10.57
N ARG A 65 -14.41 15.01 -9.38
CA ARG A 65 -13.11 15.62 -9.07
C ARG A 65 -11.97 15.00 -9.88
N HIS A 66 -12.05 13.70 -10.17
CA HIS A 66 -11.09 13.04 -11.05
C HIS A 66 -11.30 13.46 -12.51
N ILE A 67 -12.55 13.63 -12.93
CA ILE A 67 -12.88 14.15 -14.28
C ILE A 67 -12.34 15.58 -14.45
N ASP A 68 -12.53 16.46 -13.46
CA ASP A 68 -12.00 17.84 -13.49
C ASP A 68 -10.48 17.88 -13.71
N VAL A 69 -9.75 17.01 -13.01
CA VAL A 69 -8.28 16.94 -13.13
C VAL A 69 -7.87 16.46 -14.51
N LEU A 70 -8.46 15.37 -15.00
CA LEU A 70 -8.14 14.82 -16.31
C LEU A 70 -8.49 15.80 -17.44
N ASP A 71 -9.63 16.48 -17.32
CA ASP A 71 -10.08 17.47 -18.30
C ASP A 71 -9.17 18.69 -18.36
N ALA A 72 -8.68 19.18 -17.21
CA ALA A 72 -7.70 20.25 -17.15
C ALA A 72 -6.39 19.82 -17.84
N ILE A 73 -5.93 18.57 -17.64
CA ILE A 73 -4.72 18.03 -18.27
C ILE A 73 -4.90 17.92 -19.79
N THR A 74 -5.97 17.30 -20.27
CA THR A 74 -6.18 17.10 -21.72
C THR A 74 -6.39 18.42 -22.45
N THR A 75 -7.07 19.38 -21.81
CA THR A 75 -7.30 20.72 -22.37
C THR A 75 -5.99 21.50 -22.46
N TYR A 76 -5.17 21.45 -21.41
CA TYR A 76 -3.87 22.12 -21.38
C TYR A 76 -2.91 21.57 -22.45
N LEU A 77 -2.93 20.25 -22.67
CA LEU A 77 -2.11 19.59 -23.69
C LEU A 77 -2.66 19.73 -25.13
N GLY A 78 -3.86 20.31 -25.30
CA GLY A 78 -4.50 20.48 -26.61
C GLY A 78 -5.01 19.19 -27.25
N ILE A 79 -5.25 18.14 -26.45
CA ILE A 79 -5.72 16.83 -26.89
C ILE A 79 -7.26 16.81 -27.00
N GLY A 80 -7.93 17.68 -26.26
CA GLY A 80 -9.39 17.81 -26.19
C GLY A 80 -9.89 17.94 -24.75
N SER A 81 -11.20 17.86 -24.57
CA SER A 81 -11.85 17.86 -23.25
C SER A 81 -12.26 16.45 -22.86
N TYR A 82 -11.57 15.88 -21.86
CA TYR A 82 -11.91 14.56 -21.29
C TYR A 82 -13.36 14.53 -20.78
N ARG A 83 -13.87 15.66 -20.27
CA ARG A 83 -15.25 15.80 -19.78
C ARG A 83 -16.28 15.63 -20.90
N GLU A 84 -15.98 16.09 -22.11
CA GLU A 84 -16.90 16.04 -23.26
C GLU A 84 -16.89 14.69 -23.99
N TRP A 85 -15.88 13.86 -23.78
CA TRP A 85 -15.75 12.56 -24.44
C TRP A 85 -16.82 11.55 -24.00
N SER A 86 -17.20 10.67 -24.93
CA SER A 86 -17.98 9.48 -24.61
C SER A 86 -17.17 8.53 -23.72
N GLU A 87 -17.86 7.63 -23.02
CA GLU A 87 -17.20 6.68 -22.12
C GLU A 87 -16.20 5.78 -22.86
N GLU A 88 -16.52 5.36 -24.09
CA GLU A 88 -15.64 4.55 -24.92
C GLU A 88 -14.33 5.29 -25.23
N CYS A 89 -14.44 6.58 -25.62
CA CYS A 89 -13.28 7.42 -25.91
C CYS A 89 -12.42 7.66 -24.65
N ARG A 90 -13.06 7.87 -23.49
CA ARG A 90 -12.33 7.99 -22.21
C ARG A 90 -11.54 6.74 -21.88
N GLN A 91 -12.14 5.55 -22.05
CA GLN A 91 -11.46 4.28 -21.80
C GLN A 91 -10.31 4.05 -22.77
N GLU A 92 -10.52 4.28 -24.07
CA GLU A 92 -9.47 4.15 -25.09
C GLU A 92 -8.28 5.06 -24.79
N TRP A 93 -8.55 6.33 -24.45
CA TRP A 93 -7.51 7.28 -24.10
C TRP A 93 -6.77 6.86 -22.82
N LEU A 94 -7.48 6.53 -21.73
CA LEU A 94 -6.87 6.08 -20.47
C LEU A 94 -6.00 4.83 -20.67
N LEU A 95 -6.47 3.85 -21.44
CA LEU A 95 -5.69 2.65 -21.75
C LEU A 95 -4.45 2.98 -22.59
N SER A 96 -4.55 3.92 -23.52
CA SER A 96 -3.39 4.34 -24.32
C SER A 96 -2.31 4.99 -23.44
N GLU A 97 -2.70 5.86 -22.51
CA GLU A 97 -1.79 6.58 -21.62
C GLU A 97 -1.22 5.67 -20.53
N LEU A 98 -2.02 4.77 -19.94
CA LEU A 98 -1.56 3.79 -18.94
C LEU A 98 -0.56 2.77 -19.50
N ASN A 99 -0.66 2.42 -20.80
CA ASN A 99 0.32 1.57 -21.47
C ASN A 99 1.54 2.36 -21.98
N GLY A 100 1.40 3.69 -22.07
CA GLY A 100 2.46 4.60 -22.44
C GLY A 100 3.57 4.64 -21.37
N LYS A 101 4.79 4.94 -21.81
CA LYS A 101 5.93 5.23 -20.91
C LYS A 101 6.23 6.72 -20.81
N ARG A 102 5.45 7.55 -21.51
CA ARG A 102 5.60 9.00 -21.49
C ARG A 102 4.88 9.53 -20.25
N PRO A 103 5.52 10.37 -19.42
CA PRO A 103 4.84 11.02 -18.32
C PRO A 103 3.79 12.02 -18.85
N LEU A 104 2.63 12.01 -18.19
CA LEU A 104 1.51 12.93 -18.38
C LEU A 104 1.66 14.17 -17.49
#